data_AF-A0A023B550-F1
#
_entry.id   AF-A0A023B550-F1
#
_cell.length_a   1.000
_cell.length_b   1.000
_cell.length_c   1.000
_cell.angle_alpha   90.00
_cell.angle_beta   90.00
_cell.angle_gamma   90.00
#
_symmetry.space_group_name_H-M   'P 1'
#
loop_
_entity.id
_entity.type
_entity.pdbx_description
1 polymer ?
#
loop_
_entity_poly.entity_id
_entity_poly.type
_entity_poly.pdbx_seq_one_letter_code
_entity_poly.pdbx_strand_id
1 'polypeptide(L)'
;MLPRLFQDLTPNLHHINKYKYVSPQSTPLDCLLNDYWWQPLSEHIPLNIHPNTLTVIALFFSFVVAYWPQQLFAPEADRPCPRIIYLLTALAYFAYQSLDAVDGKQARRTGLSSALGQMMDHGCDALTTFYSAFIICSAIQLGLGSNTGLILSMISFQLFDYGWYEYRHGVFKTSTGSSSGRWQMGVTEGQWTVIILNLISFLFPGLWRSTLVDITGWRSLGWLTLNQPVNILVFYPCAFCMGYINSVEVKSLYKEVTAGPGASIDADMASKKNDLGHPAITSEQIKRDWLALGFHLYCQLALCLSNTIHRHPFPVVTIICFSGAQVVWRMMVASLLKMEFQMIDLATIPFYSTSLLAVCKAFGTGYVEATVLWLLAIYTVAMALAYAYNSMNTMKTYLDIPLFVVPEQIAQGAQKATEKHATRNLQAAAAGGRETEATIRENKEEPKPVLETKPVSETKPVSETKPVSEKELNTTAGEQPTVTPAAASEQPGDQKNTGGETNGETNGVNAETNGGETKSNEGETKSNEGETKSNEGETKTNRGETKTNGDDGAVVDKQLAGDVSSPQVVTDNGAEVTTTSDDK
;
A
#
# COMPACT_ATOMS: atom_id res chain seq x y z
N MET A 1 1.62 -12.53 29.18
CA MET A 1 0.59 -11.50 28.92
C MET A 1 0.51 -11.09 27.45
N LEU A 2 1.63 -11.00 26.70
CA LEU A 2 1.64 -10.65 25.26
C LEU A 2 0.67 -11.42 24.32
N PRO A 3 0.31 -12.71 24.51
CA PRO A 3 -0.56 -13.46 23.58
C PRO A 3 -2.02 -12.97 23.42
N ARG A 4 -2.32 -11.73 23.82
CA ARG A 4 -3.61 -11.05 23.61
C ARG A 4 -3.47 -9.65 22.98
N LEU A 5 -2.26 -9.20 22.61
CA LEU A 5 -2.06 -7.92 21.90
C LEU A 5 -2.26 -8.02 20.38
N PHE A 6 -2.25 -9.22 19.82
CA PHE A 6 -2.44 -9.48 18.40
C PHE A 6 -3.43 -10.64 18.22
N GLN A 7 -4.11 -10.67 17.07
CA GLN A 7 -4.98 -11.77 16.68
C GLN A 7 -4.18 -13.08 16.57
N ASP A 8 -4.71 -14.17 17.11
CA ASP A 8 -4.06 -15.48 17.01
C ASP A 8 -4.08 -15.98 15.56
N LEU A 9 -2.89 -16.21 15.01
CA LEU A 9 -2.69 -16.71 13.65
C LEU A 9 -2.87 -18.24 13.57
N THR A 10 -2.69 -18.94 14.70
CA THR A 10 -2.53 -20.40 14.78
C THR A 10 -3.62 -21.21 14.08
N PRO A 11 -4.93 -20.90 14.22
CA PRO A 11 -5.99 -21.67 13.56
C PRO A 11 -5.90 -21.65 12.03
N ASN A 12 -5.33 -20.59 11.48
CA ASN A 12 -5.42 -20.23 10.07
C ASN A 12 -4.12 -20.51 9.28
N LEU A 13 -3.04 -20.90 9.97
CA LEU A 13 -1.73 -21.21 9.36
C LEU A 13 -1.84 -22.23 8.21
N HIS A 14 -2.77 -23.18 8.30
CA HIS A 14 -2.99 -24.20 7.28
C HIS A 14 -3.36 -23.66 5.89
N HIS A 15 -3.83 -22.41 5.79
CA HIS A 15 -4.07 -21.74 4.49
C HIS A 15 -2.77 -21.43 3.74
N ILE A 16 -1.65 -21.19 4.45
CA ILE A 16 -0.38 -20.79 3.82
C ILE A 16 0.21 -21.88 2.92
N ASN A 17 -0.09 -23.16 3.20
CA ASN A 17 0.34 -24.31 2.39
C ASN A 17 -0.31 -24.34 0.99
N LYS A 18 -1.40 -23.58 0.79
CA LYS A 18 -2.06 -23.41 -0.50
C LYS A 18 -1.54 -22.19 -1.27
N TYR A 19 -0.70 -21.36 -0.66
CA TYR A 19 -0.19 -20.15 -1.30
C TYR A 19 0.63 -20.49 -2.55
N LYS A 20 0.39 -19.73 -3.61
CA LYS A 20 1.14 -19.84 -4.87
C LYS A 20 1.37 -18.45 -5.44
N TYR A 21 2.63 -18.03 -5.48
CA TYR A 21 3.02 -16.77 -6.11
C TYR A 21 2.61 -16.78 -7.60
N VAL A 22 1.95 -15.72 -8.03
CA VAL A 22 1.63 -15.45 -9.43
C VAL A 22 2.32 -14.14 -9.78
N SER A 23 3.19 -14.16 -10.80
CA SER A 23 3.83 -12.93 -11.26
C SER A 23 2.77 -11.95 -11.77
N PRO A 24 2.75 -10.70 -11.28
CA PRO A 24 1.86 -9.66 -11.78
C PRO A 24 2.28 -9.19 -13.19
N GLN A 25 1.44 -8.35 -13.80
CA GLN A 25 1.74 -7.73 -15.10
C GLN A 25 2.84 -6.67 -14.96
N SER A 26 4.00 -6.93 -15.54
CA SER A 26 5.15 -6.02 -15.61
C SER A 26 4.92 -4.82 -16.52
N THR A 27 5.39 -3.64 -16.11
CA THR A 27 5.36 -2.43 -16.95
C THR A 27 6.43 -2.48 -18.06
N PRO A 28 6.42 -1.54 -19.03
CA PRO A 28 7.52 -1.41 -20.00
C PRO A 28 8.88 -1.13 -19.35
N LEU A 29 8.91 -0.42 -18.20
CA LEU A 29 10.14 -0.14 -17.46
C LEU A 29 10.61 -1.37 -16.67
N ASP A 30 9.69 -2.14 -16.07
CA ASP A 30 9.99 -3.44 -15.47
C ASP A 30 10.64 -4.38 -16.50
N CYS A 31 10.05 -4.49 -17.70
CA CYS A 31 10.58 -5.33 -18.78
C CYS A 31 12.00 -4.91 -19.19
N LEU A 32 12.25 -3.60 -19.30
CA LEU A 32 13.57 -3.05 -19.63
C LEU A 32 14.61 -3.36 -18.53
N LEU A 33 14.29 -3.06 -17.28
CA LEU A 33 15.20 -3.31 -16.16
C LEU A 33 15.38 -4.81 -15.91
N ASN A 34 14.36 -5.64 -16.13
CA ASN A 34 14.45 -7.09 -16.03
C ASN A 34 15.52 -7.65 -16.97
N ASP A 35 15.39 -7.39 -18.27
CA ASP A 35 16.23 -8.03 -19.29
C ASP A 35 17.65 -7.46 -19.34
N TYR A 36 17.85 -6.17 -19.01
CA TYR A 36 19.16 -5.51 -19.11
C TYR A 36 19.89 -5.27 -17.78
N TRP A 37 19.21 -5.37 -16.63
CA TRP A 37 19.81 -5.05 -15.32
C TRP A 37 19.56 -6.12 -14.25
N TRP A 38 18.30 -6.35 -13.85
CA TRP A 38 17.96 -7.22 -12.73
C TRP A 38 18.26 -8.70 -12.98
N GLN A 39 18.01 -9.24 -14.19
CA GLN A 39 18.41 -10.62 -14.49
C GLN A 39 19.95 -10.77 -14.44
N PRO A 40 20.76 -10.00 -15.20
CA PRO A 40 22.22 -10.03 -15.08
C PRO A 40 22.73 -9.83 -13.65
N LEU A 41 22.17 -8.87 -12.90
CA LEU A 41 22.54 -8.62 -11.51
C LEU A 41 22.26 -9.85 -10.63
N SER A 42 21.07 -10.45 -10.74
CA SER A 42 20.69 -11.64 -9.98
C SER A 42 21.63 -12.83 -10.26
N GLU A 43 22.12 -12.99 -11.49
CA GLU A 43 23.05 -14.05 -11.86
C GLU A 43 24.42 -13.91 -11.15
N HIS A 44 24.84 -12.68 -10.84
CA HIS A 44 26.06 -12.40 -10.07
C HIS A 44 25.91 -12.58 -8.55
N ILE A 45 24.68 -12.73 -8.01
CA ILE A 45 24.47 -12.94 -6.58
C ILE A 45 24.89 -14.37 -6.19
N PRO A 46 25.81 -14.56 -5.22
CA PRO A 46 26.20 -15.87 -4.72
C PRO A 46 25.00 -16.67 -4.17
N LEU A 47 24.95 -17.97 -4.49
CA LEU A 47 23.83 -18.86 -4.14
C LEU A 47 23.72 -19.20 -2.64
N ASN A 48 24.68 -18.77 -1.82
CA ASN A 48 24.62 -18.84 -0.35
C ASN A 48 23.98 -17.60 0.30
N ILE A 49 23.67 -16.53 -0.47
CA ILE A 49 22.94 -15.37 0.04
C ILE A 49 21.43 -15.66 0.00
N HIS A 50 20.78 -15.59 1.15
CA HIS A 50 19.35 -15.80 1.30
C HIS A 50 18.55 -14.61 0.72
N PRO A 51 17.41 -14.82 0.03
CA PRO A 51 16.57 -13.75 -0.53
C PRO A 51 16.27 -12.64 0.48
N ASN A 52 15.69 -12.99 1.63
CA ASN A 52 15.31 -12.03 2.69
C ASN A 52 16.48 -11.17 3.20
N THR A 53 17.74 -11.59 3.00
CA THR A 53 18.92 -10.79 3.36
C THR A 53 19.12 -9.63 2.38
N LEU A 54 18.80 -9.82 1.09
CA LEU A 54 18.79 -8.76 0.09
C LEU A 54 17.73 -7.70 0.44
N THR A 55 16.52 -8.14 0.82
CA THR A 55 15.42 -7.28 1.30
C THR A 55 15.85 -6.37 2.46
N VAL A 56 16.53 -6.93 3.48
CA VAL A 56 17.02 -6.15 4.64
C VAL A 56 18.10 -5.15 4.22
N ILE A 57 18.99 -5.51 3.30
CA ILE A 57 20.01 -4.59 2.78
C ILE A 57 19.35 -3.48 1.92
N ALA A 58 18.31 -3.81 1.16
CA ALA A 58 17.51 -2.85 0.39
C ALA A 58 16.85 -1.82 1.33
N LEU A 59 16.18 -2.28 2.39
CA LEU A 59 15.60 -1.43 3.43
C LEU A 59 16.65 -0.60 4.17
N PHE A 60 17.87 -1.12 4.39
CA PHE A 60 18.97 -0.34 4.94
C PHE A 60 19.37 0.83 4.03
N PHE A 61 19.47 0.60 2.71
CA PHE A 61 19.76 1.68 1.76
C PHE A 61 18.64 2.72 1.72
N SER A 62 17.37 2.31 1.62
CA SER A 62 16.23 3.25 1.55
C SER A 62 16.07 4.06 2.84
N PHE A 63 16.20 3.44 4.01
CA PHE A 63 15.97 4.11 5.29
C PHE A 63 17.20 4.85 5.82
N VAL A 64 18.36 4.19 5.90
CA VAL A 64 19.55 4.72 6.59
C VAL A 64 20.41 5.61 5.69
N VAL A 65 20.51 5.28 4.39
CA VAL A 65 21.34 6.04 3.45
C VAL A 65 20.52 7.08 2.67
N ALA A 66 19.27 6.79 2.32
CA ALA A 66 18.43 7.68 1.53
C ALA A 66 17.59 8.66 2.39
N TYR A 67 16.74 8.15 3.30
CA TYR A 67 15.82 8.97 4.11
C TYR A 67 16.52 9.76 5.23
N TRP A 68 17.20 9.08 6.16
CA TRP A 68 17.70 9.72 7.39
C TRP A 68 18.60 10.96 7.14
N PRO A 69 19.55 10.96 6.20
CA PRO A 69 20.40 12.12 5.95
C PRO A 69 19.62 13.35 5.46
N GLN A 70 18.56 13.18 4.66
CA GLN A 70 17.71 14.32 4.27
C GLN A 70 16.92 14.84 5.47
N GLN A 71 16.32 13.95 6.25
CA GLN A 71 15.53 14.33 7.42
C GLN A 71 16.37 15.01 8.52
N LEU A 72 17.67 14.72 8.62
CA LEU A 72 18.59 15.40 9.54
C LEU A 72 19.00 16.80 9.06
N PHE A 73 19.18 17.01 7.75
CA PHE A 73 19.63 18.31 7.20
C PHE A 73 18.47 19.28 6.87
N ALA A 74 17.30 18.77 6.51
CA ALA A 74 16.08 19.56 6.27
C ALA A 74 14.85 18.90 6.95
N PRO A 75 14.73 18.97 8.30
CA PRO A 75 13.68 18.26 9.04
C PRO A 75 12.25 18.67 8.68
N GLU A 76 12.06 19.90 8.21
CA GLU A 76 10.75 20.41 7.77
C GLU A 76 10.53 20.27 6.26
N ALA A 77 11.41 19.57 5.53
CA ALA A 77 11.38 19.40 4.07
C ALA A 77 11.28 20.71 3.23
N ASP A 78 11.45 21.85 3.90
CA ASP A 78 11.79 23.15 3.37
C ASP A 78 13.32 23.32 3.45
N ARG A 79 13.88 24.08 2.51
CA ARG A 79 15.32 24.35 2.27
C ARG A 79 16.10 23.17 1.66
N PRO A 80 17.12 23.45 0.83
CA PRO A 80 17.91 22.40 0.20
C PRO A 80 18.89 21.74 1.19
N CYS A 81 19.06 20.42 1.06
CA CYS A 81 20.17 19.69 1.65
C CYS A 81 21.49 19.98 0.90
N PRO A 82 22.66 19.74 1.52
CA PRO A 82 23.93 19.68 0.80
C PRO A 82 23.86 18.69 -0.39
N ARG A 83 24.35 19.12 -1.56
CA ARG A 83 24.20 18.40 -2.84
C ARG A 83 24.54 16.91 -2.78
N ILE A 84 25.61 16.56 -2.05
CA ILE A 84 26.05 15.18 -1.87
C ILE A 84 24.97 14.27 -1.26
N ILE A 85 24.07 14.80 -0.42
CA ILE A 85 22.98 14.02 0.16
C ILE A 85 22.00 13.58 -0.92
N TYR A 86 21.61 14.48 -1.83
CA TYR A 86 20.72 14.12 -2.95
C TYR A 86 21.35 13.06 -3.87
N LEU A 87 22.67 13.13 -4.12
CA LEU A 87 23.37 12.08 -4.87
C LEU A 87 23.39 10.74 -4.11
N LEU A 88 23.67 10.74 -2.81
CA LEU A 88 23.64 9.55 -1.96
C LEU A 88 22.24 8.94 -1.88
N THR A 89 21.20 9.76 -1.74
CA THR A 89 19.80 9.30 -1.79
C THR A 89 19.48 8.68 -3.15
N ALA A 90 19.82 9.31 -4.28
CA ALA A 90 19.56 8.75 -5.60
C ALA A 90 20.26 7.39 -5.81
N LEU A 91 21.53 7.28 -5.44
CA LEU A 91 22.30 6.03 -5.53
C LEU A 91 21.76 4.95 -4.58
N ALA A 92 21.37 5.32 -3.35
CA ALA A 92 20.80 4.40 -2.38
C ALA A 92 19.39 3.92 -2.78
N TYR A 93 18.56 4.77 -3.38
CA TYR A 93 17.23 4.37 -3.86
C TYR A 93 17.33 3.45 -5.10
N PHE A 94 18.31 3.69 -5.97
CA PHE A 94 18.64 2.76 -7.07
C PHE A 94 19.18 1.43 -6.54
N ALA A 95 20.03 1.45 -5.49
CA ALA A 95 20.51 0.23 -4.84
C ALA A 95 19.38 -0.56 -4.15
N TYR A 96 18.45 0.12 -3.47
CA TYR A 96 17.23 -0.48 -2.91
C TYR A 96 16.42 -1.16 -4.00
N GLN A 97 15.94 -0.44 -5.03
CA GLN A 97 15.23 -1.03 -6.18
C GLN A 97 15.97 -2.22 -6.81
N SER A 98 17.30 -2.14 -6.92
CA SER A 98 18.11 -3.18 -7.56
C SER A 98 18.27 -4.43 -6.70
N LEU A 99 18.14 -4.34 -5.38
CA LEU A 99 18.21 -5.46 -4.43
C LEU A 99 16.83 -6.09 -4.19
N ASP A 100 15.82 -5.23 -4.14
CA ASP A 100 14.38 -5.50 -4.10
C ASP A 100 13.96 -6.40 -5.27
N ALA A 101 14.01 -5.88 -6.51
CA ALA A 101 13.59 -6.59 -7.72
C ALA A 101 14.42 -7.86 -8.09
N VAL A 102 15.51 -8.16 -7.37
CA VAL A 102 16.30 -9.39 -7.52
C VAL A 102 16.15 -10.38 -6.38
N ASP A 103 15.50 -10.05 -5.26
CA ASP A 103 15.37 -11.01 -4.15
C ASP A 103 14.41 -12.17 -4.52
N GLY A 104 13.30 -11.87 -5.18
CA GLY A 104 12.39 -12.87 -5.75
C GLY A 104 13.06 -13.71 -6.84
N LYS A 105 14.03 -13.14 -7.58
CA LYS A 105 14.84 -13.88 -8.55
C LYS A 105 15.82 -14.81 -7.84
N GLN A 106 16.49 -14.34 -6.80
CA GLN A 106 17.34 -15.15 -5.93
C GLN A 106 16.53 -16.28 -5.27
N ALA A 107 15.29 -16.03 -4.86
CA ALA A 107 14.40 -17.03 -4.29
C ALA A 107 14.07 -18.14 -5.29
N ARG A 108 13.85 -17.79 -6.58
CA ARG A 108 13.66 -18.76 -7.65
C ARG A 108 14.95 -19.53 -7.96
N ARG A 109 16.10 -18.85 -8.05
CA ARG A 109 17.44 -19.48 -8.26
C ARG A 109 17.83 -20.46 -7.14
N THR A 110 17.46 -20.16 -5.90
CA THR A 110 17.79 -20.97 -4.71
C THR A 110 16.67 -21.94 -4.29
N GLY A 111 15.49 -21.90 -4.93
CA GLY A 111 14.34 -22.72 -4.53
C GLY A 111 13.70 -22.33 -3.19
N LEU A 112 13.93 -21.10 -2.71
CA LEU A 112 13.48 -20.58 -1.41
C LEU A 112 12.23 -19.66 -1.51
N SER A 113 11.56 -19.63 -2.66
CA SER A 113 10.30 -18.89 -2.86
C SER A 113 9.22 -19.37 -1.88
N SER A 114 8.72 -18.46 -1.05
CA SER A 114 7.71 -18.75 -0.01
C SER A 114 6.81 -17.53 0.26
N ALA A 115 5.61 -17.78 0.78
CA ALA A 115 4.71 -16.73 1.27
C ALA A 115 5.35 -15.84 2.34
N LEU A 116 6.23 -16.43 3.18
CA LEU A 116 6.99 -15.71 4.20
C LEU A 116 7.99 -14.71 3.60
N GLY A 117 8.63 -15.08 2.49
CA GLY A 117 9.52 -14.19 1.72
C GLY A 117 8.75 -13.01 1.15
N GLN A 118 7.69 -13.27 0.37
CA GLN A 118 6.81 -12.24 -0.20
C GLN A 118 6.26 -11.27 0.86
N MET A 119 5.82 -11.80 2.02
CA MET A 119 5.32 -10.96 3.10
C MET A 119 6.40 -10.04 3.68
N MET A 120 7.64 -10.53 3.79
CA MET A 120 8.75 -9.74 4.30
C MET A 120 9.21 -8.66 3.31
N ASP A 121 9.27 -9.02 2.02
CA ASP A 121 9.51 -8.16 0.85
C ASP A 121 8.53 -6.97 0.82
N HIS A 122 7.27 -7.22 0.44
CA HIS A 122 6.22 -6.19 0.35
C HIS A 122 6.04 -5.39 1.66
N GLY A 123 6.36 -6.00 2.81
CA GLY A 123 6.28 -5.37 4.13
C GLY A 123 7.39 -4.36 4.41
N CYS A 124 8.62 -4.61 3.92
CA CYS A 124 9.70 -3.61 3.90
C CYS A 124 9.42 -2.53 2.84
N ASP A 125 8.80 -2.93 1.74
CA ASP A 125 8.46 -2.07 0.61
C ASP A 125 7.39 -1.03 0.97
N ALA A 126 6.36 -1.44 1.74
CA ALA A 126 5.36 -0.53 2.30
C ALA A 126 6.00 0.55 3.19
N LEU A 127 6.91 0.18 4.10
CA LEU A 127 7.61 1.14 4.98
C LEU A 127 8.50 2.09 4.18
N THR A 128 9.23 1.57 3.19
CA THR A 128 10.05 2.38 2.28
C THR A 128 9.21 3.37 1.49
N THR A 129 8.07 2.93 0.95
CA THR A 129 7.15 3.77 0.17
C THR A 129 6.56 4.90 1.01
N PHE A 130 6.22 4.66 2.28
CA PHE A 130 5.79 5.74 3.20
C PHE A 130 6.89 6.79 3.44
N TYR A 131 8.14 6.37 3.66
CA TYR A 131 9.26 7.30 3.80
C TYR A 131 9.63 8.02 2.49
N SER A 132 9.33 7.43 1.33
CA SER A 132 9.54 8.05 0.01
C SER A 132 8.82 9.40 -0.12
N ALA A 133 7.65 9.57 0.49
CA ALA A 133 6.90 10.83 0.49
C ALA A 133 7.73 12.00 1.05
N PHE A 134 8.47 11.75 2.12
CA PHE A 134 9.30 12.73 2.80
C PHE A 134 10.62 12.99 2.06
N ILE A 135 11.19 11.96 1.43
CA ILE A 135 12.29 12.11 0.47
C ILE A 135 11.86 13.00 -0.70
N ILE A 136 10.68 12.79 -1.29
CA ILE A 136 10.16 13.63 -2.39
C ILE A 136 9.96 15.07 -1.92
N CYS A 137 9.35 15.28 -0.75
CA CYS A 137 9.14 16.64 -0.20
C CYS A 137 10.48 17.37 -0.01
N SER A 138 11.49 16.72 0.58
CA SER A 138 12.82 17.31 0.82
C SER A 138 13.64 17.48 -0.46
N ALA A 139 13.49 16.56 -1.43
CA ALA A 139 14.10 16.67 -2.75
C ALA A 139 13.59 17.89 -3.53
N ILE A 140 12.31 18.24 -3.46
CA ILE A 140 11.73 19.41 -4.16
C ILE A 140 11.46 20.63 -3.25
N GLN A 141 11.99 20.62 -2.03
CA GLN A 141 11.81 21.67 -0.99
C GLN A 141 10.34 22.10 -0.78
N LEU A 142 9.43 21.11 -0.80
CA LEU A 142 7.97 21.30 -0.77
C LEU A 142 7.44 21.79 0.59
N GLY A 143 8.22 21.58 1.66
CA GLY A 143 7.79 21.75 3.04
C GLY A 143 6.93 20.59 3.54
N LEU A 144 6.94 20.34 4.85
CA LEU A 144 5.88 19.60 5.53
C LEU A 144 4.60 20.43 5.54
N GLY A 145 3.45 19.78 5.40
CA GLY A 145 2.15 20.47 5.35
C GLY A 145 1.09 19.72 4.56
N SER A 146 0.12 20.47 4.02
CA SER A 146 -0.95 19.97 3.14
C SER A 146 -0.42 19.14 1.97
N ASN A 147 0.68 19.57 1.35
CA ASN A 147 1.24 18.94 0.15
C ASN A 147 1.85 17.57 0.46
N THR A 148 2.54 17.43 1.59
CA THR A 148 2.97 16.13 2.13
C THR A 148 1.77 15.23 2.43
N GLY A 149 0.72 15.79 3.03
CA GLY A 149 -0.54 15.09 3.28
C GLY A 149 -1.21 14.57 2.00
N LEU A 150 -1.12 15.29 0.88
CA LEU A 150 -1.62 14.85 -0.42
C LEU A 150 -0.77 13.70 -1.00
N ILE A 151 0.56 13.79 -0.97
CA ILE A 151 1.46 12.71 -1.43
C ILE A 151 1.22 11.43 -0.63
N LEU A 152 1.20 11.55 0.70
CA LEU A 152 0.89 10.44 1.60
C LEU A 152 -0.51 9.88 1.35
N SER A 153 -1.49 10.70 0.97
CA SER A 153 -2.84 10.21 0.68
C SER A 153 -2.90 9.40 -0.62
N MET A 154 -2.07 9.74 -1.62
CA MET A 154 -1.95 8.96 -2.85
C MET A 154 -1.25 7.63 -2.60
N ILE A 155 -0.20 7.62 -1.78
CA ILE A 155 0.54 6.41 -1.37
C ILE A 155 -0.35 5.50 -0.51
N SER A 156 -0.98 6.02 0.54
CA SER A 156 -1.88 5.24 1.40
C SER A 156 -3.08 4.67 0.63
N PHE A 157 -3.58 5.39 -0.37
CA PHE A 157 -4.59 4.86 -1.29
C PHE A 157 -4.03 3.71 -2.14
N GLN A 158 -2.89 3.88 -2.80
CA GLN A 158 -2.36 2.90 -3.75
C GLN A 158 -1.88 1.60 -3.06
N LEU A 159 -1.23 1.72 -1.90
CA LEU A 159 -0.84 0.55 -1.09
C LEU A 159 -2.06 -0.16 -0.49
N PHE A 160 -3.11 0.59 -0.10
CA PHE A 160 -4.36 -0.04 0.32
C PHE A 160 -5.04 -0.77 -0.85
N ASP A 161 -5.08 -0.17 -2.03
CA ASP A 161 -5.71 -0.71 -3.22
C ASP A 161 -5.08 -2.06 -3.64
N TYR A 162 -3.74 -2.10 -3.73
CA TYR A 162 -2.99 -3.33 -4.06
C TYR A 162 -3.19 -4.44 -3.03
N GLY A 163 -3.05 -4.13 -1.74
CA GLY A 163 -3.18 -5.13 -0.67
C GLY A 163 -4.64 -5.57 -0.42
N TRP A 164 -5.62 -4.68 -0.65
CA TRP A 164 -7.04 -5.03 -0.60
C TRP A 164 -7.44 -5.90 -1.80
N TYR A 165 -6.89 -5.62 -2.99
CA TYR A 165 -7.08 -6.49 -4.16
C TYR A 165 -6.53 -7.90 -3.93
N GLU A 166 -5.32 -8.03 -3.37
CA GLU A 166 -4.76 -9.34 -2.99
C GLU A 166 -5.61 -10.02 -1.91
N TYR A 167 -5.99 -9.30 -0.87
CA TYR A 167 -6.85 -9.80 0.21
C TYR A 167 -8.19 -10.35 -0.30
N ARG A 168 -8.78 -9.76 -1.35
CA ARG A 168 -10.04 -10.25 -1.92
C ARG A 168 -9.86 -11.37 -2.96
N HIS A 169 -8.88 -11.27 -3.86
CA HIS A 169 -8.75 -12.14 -5.03
C HIS A 169 -7.63 -13.20 -4.94
N GLY A 170 -6.72 -13.10 -3.98
CA GLY A 170 -5.56 -13.99 -3.85
C GLY A 170 -4.49 -13.80 -4.93
N VAL A 171 -4.44 -12.62 -5.56
CA VAL A 171 -3.46 -12.22 -6.59
C VAL A 171 -3.01 -10.79 -6.28
N PHE A 172 -1.69 -10.56 -6.18
CA PHE A 172 -1.14 -9.23 -5.90
C PHE A 172 -1.06 -8.37 -7.17
N LYS A 173 -1.32 -7.06 -7.05
CA LYS A 173 -1.08 -6.05 -8.10
C LYS A 173 0.17 -5.24 -7.75
N THR A 174 1.11 -5.11 -8.69
CA THR A 174 2.25 -4.16 -8.61
C THR A 174 2.05 -2.92 -9.48
N SER A 175 1.03 -2.89 -10.34
CA SER A 175 0.79 -1.85 -11.33
C SER A 175 -0.69 -1.41 -11.39
N THR A 176 -0.90 -0.09 -11.39
CA THR A 176 -2.20 0.57 -11.59
C THR A 176 -2.45 0.78 -13.09
N GLY A 177 -3.71 0.66 -13.53
CA GLY A 177 -4.13 0.92 -14.91
C GLY A 177 -4.06 -0.27 -15.86
N SER A 178 -3.47 -1.41 -15.47
CA SER A 178 -3.41 -2.65 -16.26
C SER A 178 -4.80 -3.12 -16.73
N SER A 179 -5.81 -2.97 -15.87
CA SER A 179 -7.25 -3.21 -16.15
C SER A 179 -7.81 -2.38 -17.32
N SER A 180 -7.18 -1.23 -17.64
CA SER A 180 -7.60 -0.32 -18.72
C SER A 180 -6.94 -0.60 -20.08
N GLY A 181 -5.90 -1.45 -20.13
CA GLY A 181 -5.16 -1.79 -21.35
C GLY A 181 -4.49 -0.61 -22.08
N ARG A 182 -4.33 0.55 -21.42
CA ARG A 182 -3.86 1.81 -22.05
C ARG A 182 -2.63 2.43 -21.41
N TRP A 183 -2.54 2.38 -20.09
CA TRP A 183 -1.45 2.97 -19.31
C TRP A 183 -1.16 2.05 -18.12
N GLN A 184 0.11 1.82 -17.83
CA GLN A 184 0.55 1.06 -16.67
C GLN A 184 1.58 1.89 -15.91
N MET A 185 1.37 2.05 -14.61
CA MET A 185 2.31 2.69 -13.67
C MET A 185 2.50 1.75 -12.49
N GLY A 186 3.73 1.29 -12.28
CA GLY A 186 4.10 0.38 -11.20
C GLY A 186 4.89 1.04 -10.08
N VAL A 187 5.32 0.21 -9.13
CA VAL A 187 6.23 0.62 -8.04
C VAL A 187 7.54 1.17 -8.61
N THR A 188 8.05 0.54 -9.67
CA THR A 188 9.30 0.90 -10.37
C THR A 188 9.32 2.34 -10.89
N GLU A 189 8.25 2.83 -11.54
CA GLU A 189 8.16 4.23 -11.97
C GLU A 189 8.11 5.21 -10.78
N GLY A 190 7.50 4.80 -9.66
CA GLY A 190 7.52 5.56 -8.40
C GLY A 190 8.95 5.66 -7.83
N GLN A 191 9.65 4.53 -7.73
CA GLN A 191 11.05 4.47 -7.30
C GLN A 191 11.97 5.31 -8.22
N TRP A 192 11.80 5.23 -9.55
CA TRP A 192 12.54 6.08 -10.50
C TRP A 192 12.20 7.56 -10.39
N THR A 193 10.97 7.91 -10.04
CA THR A 193 10.59 9.31 -9.74
C THR A 193 11.39 9.84 -8.54
N VAL A 194 11.54 9.04 -7.47
CA VAL A 194 12.40 9.41 -6.33
C VAL A 194 13.85 9.61 -6.78
N ILE A 195 14.41 8.69 -7.57
CA ILE A 195 15.79 8.76 -8.07
C ILE A 195 15.99 10.04 -8.92
N ILE A 196 15.12 10.28 -9.90
CA ILE A 196 15.23 11.40 -10.85
C ILE A 196 15.10 12.76 -10.14
N LEU A 197 14.12 12.92 -9.24
CA LEU A 197 13.97 14.16 -8.48
C LEU A 197 15.22 14.47 -7.66
N ASN A 198 15.82 13.46 -7.02
CA ASN A 198 17.06 13.63 -6.27
C ASN A 198 18.27 13.94 -7.18
N LEU A 199 18.37 13.34 -8.37
CA LEU A 199 19.43 13.71 -9.33
C LEU A 199 19.28 15.15 -9.83
N ILE A 200 18.05 15.63 -10.04
CA ILE A 200 17.78 17.05 -10.37
C ILE A 200 18.24 17.96 -9.21
N SER A 201 17.94 17.61 -7.96
CA SER A 201 18.33 18.40 -6.78
C SER A 201 19.84 18.34 -6.48
N PHE A 202 20.51 17.24 -6.83
CA PHE A 202 21.97 17.17 -6.83
C PHE A 202 22.58 18.14 -7.86
N LEU A 203 22.01 18.25 -9.06
CA LEU A 203 22.50 19.15 -10.10
C LEU A 203 22.15 20.62 -9.81
N PHE A 204 20.92 20.90 -9.38
CA PHE A 204 20.33 22.24 -9.28
C PHE A 204 19.53 22.44 -7.97
N PRO A 205 20.16 22.45 -6.78
CA PRO A 205 19.46 22.51 -5.48
C PRO A 205 18.65 23.80 -5.24
N GLY A 206 18.82 24.84 -6.05
CA GLY A 206 18.00 26.05 -6.00
C GLY A 206 16.77 26.04 -6.92
N LEU A 207 16.76 25.18 -7.94
CA LEU A 207 15.79 25.19 -9.06
C LEU A 207 14.34 25.20 -8.58
N TRP A 208 14.05 24.35 -7.61
CA TRP A 208 12.71 24.12 -7.07
C TRP A 208 12.07 25.36 -6.43
N ARG A 209 12.88 26.29 -5.93
CA ARG A 209 12.43 27.55 -5.31
C ARG A 209 12.49 28.75 -6.26
N SER A 210 13.20 28.63 -7.39
CA SER A 210 13.14 29.63 -8.46
C SER A 210 11.77 29.64 -9.14
N THR A 211 11.35 30.79 -9.61
CA THR A 211 10.23 30.94 -10.56
C THR A 211 10.72 30.78 -11.99
N LEU A 212 9.80 30.59 -12.95
CA LEU A 212 10.17 30.63 -14.37
C LEU A 212 10.74 31.99 -14.82
N VAL A 213 10.38 33.08 -14.14
CA VAL A 213 10.93 34.42 -14.44
C VAL A 213 12.38 34.52 -14.01
N ASP A 214 12.76 33.93 -12.87
CA ASP A 214 14.16 33.87 -12.41
C ASP A 214 15.04 33.01 -13.34
N ILE A 215 14.47 31.95 -13.91
CA ILE A 215 15.19 30.99 -14.78
C ILE A 215 15.35 31.53 -16.21
N THR A 216 14.33 32.21 -16.75
CA THR A 216 14.30 32.64 -18.15
C THR A 216 14.60 34.12 -18.36
N GLY A 217 14.44 34.95 -17.32
CA GLY A 217 14.38 36.42 -17.43
C GLY A 217 13.11 36.96 -18.12
N TRP A 218 12.23 36.10 -18.64
CA TRP A 218 11.08 36.51 -19.44
C TRP A 218 9.93 36.93 -18.52
N ARG A 219 9.87 38.22 -18.20
CA ARG A 219 8.77 38.83 -17.40
C ARG A 219 7.38 38.56 -18.01
N SER A 220 7.30 38.33 -19.31
CA SER A 220 6.09 37.90 -20.03
C SER A 220 5.62 36.48 -19.74
N LEU A 221 6.41 35.62 -19.06
CA LEU A 221 5.94 34.34 -18.52
C LEU A 221 5.32 34.47 -17.11
N GLY A 222 5.62 35.56 -16.39
CA GLY A 222 5.19 35.74 -14.99
C GLY A 222 3.67 35.73 -14.80
N TRP A 223 2.91 36.31 -15.75
CA TRP A 223 1.44 36.24 -15.72
C TRP A 223 0.91 34.85 -16.07
N LEU A 224 1.58 34.13 -16.98
CA LEU A 224 1.14 32.82 -17.48
C LEU A 224 1.22 31.73 -16.40
N THR A 225 2.22 31.80 -15.51
CA THR A 225 2.40 30.82 -14.41
C THR A 225 2.18 31.42 -13.02
N LEU A 226 1.45 32.54 -12.93
CA LEU A 226 1.14 33.25 -11.68
C LEU A 226 2.36 33.50 -10.77
N ASN A 227 3.53 33.69 -11.39
CA ASN A 227 4.86 33.76 -10.78
C ASN A 227 5.16 32.69 -9.70
N GLN A 228 4.62 31.48 -9.85
CA GLN A 228 4.83 30.39 -8.90
C GLN A 228 6.24 29.76 -9.01
N PRO A 229 6.77 29.19 -7.92
CA PRO A 229 8.04 28.45 -7.93
C PRO A 229 7.89 27.10 -8.65
N VAL A 230 9.01 26.59 -9.18
CA VAL A 230 9.04 25.35 -9.98
C VAL A 230 8.48 24.14 -9.24
N ASN A 231 8.72 23.99 -7.93
CA ASN A 231 8.18 22.86 -7.19
C ASN A 231 6.64 22.82 -7.17
N ILE A 232 5.97 23.96 -7.02
CA ILE A 232 4.51 24.09 -7.10
C ILE A 232 4.01 23.82 -8.51
N LEU A 233 4.71 24.31 -9.54
CA LEU A 233 4.37 24.12 -10.94
C LEU A 233 4.53 22.67 -11.43
N VAL A 234 5.45 21.90 -10.83
CA VAL A 234 5.59 20.46 -11.09
C VAL A 234 4.64 19.63 -10.21
N PHE A 235 4.52 19.97 -8.92
CA PHE A 235 3.78 19.17 -7.95
C PHE A 235 2.29 19.06 -8.28
N TYR A 236 1.56 20.18 -8.46
CA TYR A 236 0.11 20.11 -8.60
C TYR A 236 -0.37 19.40 -9.88
N PRO A 237 0.26 19.55 -11.06
CA PRO A 237 -0.08 18.74 -12.23
C PRO A 237 0.16 17.25 -12.01
N CYS A 238 1.30 16.85 -11.44
CA CYS A 238 1.58 15.44 -11.12
C CYS A 238 0.57 14.88 -10.09
N ALA A 239 0.27 15.64 -9.04
CA ALA A 239 -0.73 15.31 -8.03
C ALA A 239 -2.14 15.15 -8.64
N PHE A 240 -2.53 16.02 -9.57
CA PHE A 240 -3.80 15.91 -10.29
C PHE A 240 -3.85 14.66 -11.19
N CYS A 241 -2.77 14.36 -11.92
CA CYS A 241 -2.67 13.16 -12.74
C CYS A 241 -2.76 11.88 -11.90
N MET A 242 -2.04 11.78 -10.78
CA MET A 242 -2.12 10.64 -9.87
C MET A 242 -3.51 10.51 -9.22
N GLY A 243 -4.11 11.62 -8.79
CA GLY A 243 -5.49 11.63 -8.28
C GLY A 243 -6.52 11.18 -9.33
N TYR A 244 -6.33 11.55 -10.60
CA TYR A 244 -7.16 11.08 -11.71
C TYR A 244 -7.01 9.58 -11.94
N ILE A 245 -5.77 9.06 -12.02
CA ILE A 245 -5.46 7.62 -12.18
C ILE A 245 -6.11 6.80 -11.05
N ASN A 246 -5.92 7.20 -9.79
CA ASN A 246 -6.53 6.56 -8.64
C ASN A 246 -8.08 6.57 -8.73
N SER A 247 -8.67 7.67 -9.23
CA SER A 247 -10.12 7.77 -9.44
C SER A 247 -10.67 6.91 -10.59
N VAL A 248 -9.80 6.37 -11.46
CA VAL A 248 -10.14 5.46 -12.55
C VAL A 248 -10.01 4.01 -12.08
N GLU A 249 -8.94 3.64 -11.37
CA GLU A 249 -8.76 2.27 -10.86
C GLU A 249 -9.91 1.88 -9.90
N VAL A 250 -10.29 2.75 -8.95
CA VAL A 250 -11.44 2.51 -8.06
C VAL A 250 -12.76 2.32 -8.83
N LYS A 251 -12.93 2.96 -10.00
CA LYS A 251 -14.10 2.74 -10.87
C LYS A 251 -14.01 1.46 -11.69
N SER A 252 -12.82 0.91 -11.92
CA SER A 252 -12.64 -0.44 -12.44
C SER A 252 -12.98 -1.45 -11.35
N LEU A 253 -12.29 -1.38 -10.21
CA LEU A 253 -12.44 -2.30 -9.09
C LEU A 253 -13.87 -2.37 -8.55
N TYR A 254 -14.57 -1.24 -8.44
CA TYR A 254 -15.97 -1.26 -8.04
C TYR A 254 -16.85 -2.05 -9.03
N LYS A 255 -16.59 -1.94 -10.35
CA LYS A 255 -17.29 -2.74 -11.38
C LYS A 255 -16.90 -4.21 -11.32
N GLU A 256 -15.61 -4.52 -11.23
CA GLU A 256 -15.09 -5.89 -11.16
C GLU A 256 -15.70 -6.64 -9.97
N VAL A 257 -15.73 -6.01 -8.79
CA VAL A 257 -16.29 -6.59 -7.56
C VAL A 257 -17.83 -6.67 -7.59
N THR A 258 -18.53 -5.71 -8.20
CA THR A 258 -20.01 -5.74 -8.27
C THR A 258 -20.58 -6.60 -9.41
N ALA A 259 -19.79 -6.87 -10.46
CA ALA A 259 -20.19 -7.75 -11.57
C ALA A 259 -19.98 -9.25 -11.26
N GLY A 260 -19.28 -9.58 -10.18
CA GLY A 260 -19.13 -10.95 -9.67
C GLY A 260 -17.95 -11.74 -10.26
N PRO A 261 -17.75 -12.99 -9.81
CA PRO A 261 -16.61 -13.81 -10.21
C PRO A 261 -16.55 -14.03 -11.72
N GLY A 262 -15.42 -13.67 -12.35
CA GLY A 262 -15.20 -13.79 -13.79
C GLY A 262 -15.35 -12.48 -14.60
N ALA A 263 -15.69 -11.36 -13.96
CA ALA A 263 -15.91 -10.08 -14.66
C ALA A 263 -14.63 -9.28 -14.99
N SER A 264 -13.44 -9.76 -14.63
CA SER A 264 -12.16 -9.08 -14.93
C SER A 264 -11.11 -10.01 -15.51
N ILE A 265 -10.19 -9.43 -16.30
CA ILE A 265 -9.16 -10.17 -17.06
C ILE A 265 -8.20 -10.88 -16.10
N ASP A 266 -7.82 -10.22 -15.00
CA ASP A 266 -7.00 -10.83 -13.94
C ASP A 266 -7.81 -11.86 -13.11
N ALA A 267 -9.12 -11.66 -12.93
CA ALA A 267 -10.00 -12.62 -12.27
C ALA A 267 -10.19 -13.92 -13.07
N ASP A 268 -10.05 -13.89 -14.41
CA ASP A 268 -10.05 -15.11 -15.23
C ASP A 268 -8.70 -15.88 -15.17
N MET A 269 -7.61 -15.21 -14.78
CA MET A 269 -6.37 -15.90 -14.35
C MET A 269 -6.48 -16.46 -12.93
N ALA A 270 -7.22 -15.80 -12.02
CA ALA A 270 -7.46 -16.29 -10.67
C ALA A 270 -8.37 -17.55 -10.67
N SER A 271 -9.50 -17.49 -11.38
CA SER A 271 -10.50 -18.58 -11.46
C SER A 271 -9.92 -19.88 -12.01
N LYS A 272 -8.94 -19.79 -12.91
CA LYS A 272 -8.26 -20.94 -13.54
C LYS A 272 -7.09 -21.50 -12.74
N LYS A 273 -6.74 -20.96 -11.57
CA LYS A 273 -5.57 -21.40 -10.78
C LYS A 273 -5.81 -21.59 -9.28
N ASN A 274 -6.71 -20.85 -8.63
CA ASN A 274 -6.70 -20.69 -7.18
C ASN A 274 -8.10 -20.66 -6.53
N ASP A 275 -8.48 -21.73 -5.80
CA ASP A 275 -9.62 -21.76 -4.85
C ASP A 275 -9.33 -20.94 -3.56
N LEU A 276 -8.84 -19.70 -3.71
CA LEU A 276 -8.21 -18.91 -2.64
C LEU A 276 -8.78 -17.49 -2.49
N GLY A 277 -9.86 -17.16 -3.19
CA GLY A 277 -10.64 -15.96 -2.90
C GLY A 277 -11.28 -16.02 -1.50
N HIS A 278 -11.46 -14.87 -0.87
CA HIS A 278 -12.38 -14.79 0.27
C HIS A 278 -13.83 -15.01 -0.21
N PRO A 279 -14.77 -15.43 0.68
CA PRO A 279 -16.18 -15.54 0.32
C PRO A 279 -16.73 -14.21 -0.21
N ALA A 280 -17.74 -14.31 -1.08
CA ALA A 280 -18.29 -13.19 -1.85
C ALA A 280 -18.61 -11.98 -0.96
N ILE A 281 -17.98 -10.85 -1.28
CA ILE A 281 -18.03 -9.62 -0.49
C ILE A 281 -19.36 -8.88 -0.65
N THR A 282 -19.93 -8.37 0.45
CA THR A 282 -21.16 -7.57 0.40
C THR A 282 -20.86 -6.10 0.11
N SER A 283 -21.83 -5.37 -0.47
CA SER A 283 -21.71 -3.91 -0.68
C SER A 283 -21.42 -3.17 0.63
N GLU A 284 -21.96 -3.62 1.75
CA GLU A 284 -21.70 -3.03 3.07
C GLU A 284 -20.27 -3.29 3.58
N GLN A 285 -19.69 -4.46 3.28
CA GLN A 285 -18.27 -4.73 3.57
C GLN A 285 -17.35 -3.83 2.73
N ILE A 286 -17.66 -3.61 1.45
CA ILE A 286 -16.93 -2.65 0.60
C ILE A 286 -17.00 -1.25 1.24
N LYS A 287 -18.21 -0.74 1.53
CA LYS A 287 -18.42 0.58 2.14
C LYS A 287 -17.64 0.70 3.46
N ARG A 288 -17.71 -0.31 4.34
CA ARG A 288 -16.99 -0.34 5.62
C ARG A 288 -15.47 -0.19 5.44
N ASP A 289 -14.88 -0.99 4.56
CA ASP A 289 -13.44 -1.00 4.32
C ASP A 289 -12.95 0.35 3.75
N TRP A 290 -13.67 0.91 2.77
CA TRP A 290 -13.34 2.19 2.15
C TRP A 290 -13.65 3.41 3.04
N LEU A 291 -14.66 3.33 3.93
CA LEU A 291 -14.89 4.34 4.98
C LEU A 291 -13.77 4.33 6.02
N ALA A 292 -13.24 3.16 6.37
CA ALA A 292 -12.08 3.05 7.26
C ALA A 292 -10.83 3.69 6.62
N LEU A 293 -10.59 3.47 5.32
CA LEU A 293 -9.54 4.18 4.58
C LEU A 293 -9.77 5.69 4.62
N GLY A 294 -10.98 6.17 4.35
CA GLY A 294 -11.32 7.60 4.40
C GLY A 294 -11.05 8.23 5.76
N PHE A 295 -11.34 7.51 6.86
CA PHE A 295 -11.01 7.94 8.22
C PHE A 295 -9.49 7.94 8.49
N HIS A 296 -8.76 6.93 8.03
CA HIS A 296 -7.30 6.89 8.12
C HIS A 296 -6.64 8.06 7.37
N LEU A 297 -7.08 8.33 6.14
CA LEU A 297 -6.64 9.46 5.32
C LEU A 297 -6.96 10.82 5.96
N TYR A 298 -8.15 10.97 6.55
CA TYR A 298 -8.51 12.17 7.32
C TYR A 298 -7.54 12.37 8.50
N CYS A 299 -7.27 11.31 9.28
CA CYS A 299 -6.36 11.40 10.41
C CYS A 299 -4.91 11.70 10.01
N GLN A 300 -4.44 11.14 8.89
CA GLN A 300 -3.14 11.42 8.28
C GLN A 300 -3.03 12.88 7.87
N LEU A 301 -4.04 13.40 7.15
CA LEU A 301 -4.08 14.79 6.68
C LEU A 301 -4.15 15.76 7.86
N ALA A 302 -4.92 15.45 8.90
CA ALA A 302 -5.00 16.29 10.11
C ALA A 302 -3.66 16.41 10.84
N LEU A 303 -2.84 15.35 10.87
CA LEU A 303 -1.46 15.43 11.39
C LEU A 303 -0.58 16.32 10.50
N CYS A 304 -0.66 16.15 9.18
CA CYS A 304 0.12 16.93 8.21
C CYS A 304 -0.27 18.41 8.18
N LEU A 305 -1.52 18.76 8.54
CA LEU A 305 -2.00 20.14 8.67
C LEU A 305 -1.74 20.77 10.06
N SER A 306 -1.12 20.03 10.98
CA SER A 306 -0.93 20.48 12.36
C SER A 306 0.42 21.17 12.59
N ASN A 307 0.45 22.20 13.44
CA ASN A 307 1.71 22.80 13.92
C ASN A 307 2.59 21.80 14.71
N THR A 308 2.09 20.60 15.02
CA THR A 308 2.85 19.55 15.72
C THR A 308 3.80 18.81 14.78
N ILE A 309 3.51 18.70 13.46
CA ILE A 309 4.49 18.13 12.51
C ILE A 309 5.70 19.05 12.30
N HIS A 310 5.51 20.38 12.35
CA HIS A 310 6.60 21.36 12.28
C HIS A 310 7.43 21.41 13.56
N ARG A 311 6.78 21.39 14.73
CA ARG A 311 7.48 21.39 16.03
C ARG A 311 8.26 20.10 16.27
N HIS A 312 7.71 18.95 15.87
CA HIS A 312 8.23 17.62 16.22
C HIS A 312 8.19 16.67 15.00
N PRO A 313 8.92 16.97 13.90
CA PRO A 313 8.81 16.20 12.66
C PRO A 313 9.20 14.74 12.84
N PHE A 314 10.34 14.46 13.50
CA PHE A 314 10.85 13.10 13.68
C PHE A 314 9.83 12.10 14.29
N PRO A 315 9.21 12.34 15.46
CA PRO A 315 8.22 11.41 16.00
C PRO A 315 6.91 11.39 15.20
N VAL A 316 6.42 12.53 14.69
CA VAL A 316 5.15 12.57 13.93
C VAL A 316 5.27 11.81 12.60
N VAL A 317 6.36 12.03 11.87
CA VAL A 317 6.66 11.29 10.63
C VAL A 317 6.84 9.79 10.92
N THR A 318 7.49 9.43 12.03
CA THR A 318 7.63 8.02 12.45
C THR A 318 6.27 7.37 12.74
N ILE A 319 5.37 8.06 13.46
CA ILE A 319 4.01 7.58 13.76
C ILE A 319 3.22 7.36 12.47
N ILE A 320 3.29 8.29 11.51
CA ILE A 320 2.62 8.17 10.20
C ILE A 320 3.17 6.97 9.42
N CYS A 321 4.48 6.91 9.17
CA CYS A 321 5.07 5.89 8.30
C CYS A 321 4.90 4.47 8.84
N PHE A 322 5.19 4.25 10.13
CA PHE A 322 5.05 2.91 10.72
C PHE A 322 3.57 2.49 10.87
N SER A 323 2.65 3.41 11.18
CA SER A 323 1.22 3.05 11.23
C SER A 323 0.66 2.72 9.85
N GLY A 324 1.09 3.44 8.80
CA GLY A 324 0.71 3.17 7.42
C GLY A 324 1.24 1.81 6.94
N ALA A 325 2.54 1.56 7.12
CA ALA A 325 3.15 0.28 6.77
C ALA A 325 2.54 -0.91 7.54
N GLN A 326 2.21 -0.72 8.82
CA GLN A 326 1.57 -1.76 9.63
C GLN A 326 0.13 -2.07 9.19
N VAL A 327 -0.62 -1.10 8.65
CA VAL A 327 -1.92 -1.36 8.03
C VAL A 327 -1.78 -2.28 6.82
N VAL A 328 -0.78 -2.05 5.97
CA VAL A 328 -0.48 -2.89 4.78
C VAL A 328 -0.04 -4.30 5.20
N TRP A 329 0.95 -4.42 6.10
CA TRP A 329 1.43 -5.73 6.59
C TRP A 329 0.30 -6.56 7.20
N ARG A 330 -0.56 -5.96 8.03
CA ARG A 330 -1.72 -6.65 8.63
C ARG A 330 -2.73 -7.14 7.58
N MET A 331 -2.90 -6.41 6.48
CA MET A 331 -3.77 -6.80 5.37
C MET A 331 -3.17 -7.96 4.55
N MET A 332 -1.85 -7.98 4.36
CA MET A 332 -1.15 -9.10 3.73
C MET A 332 -1.20 -10.37 4.59
N VAL A 333 -0.98 -10.28 5.90
CA VAL A 333 -1.14 -11.42 6.83
C VAL A 333 -2.58 -11.97 6.76
N ALA A 334 -3.58 -11.08 6.73
CA ALA A 334 -4.97 -11.46 6.55
C ALA A 334 -5.23 -12.15 5.20
N SER A 335 -4.62 -11.65 4.11
CA SER A 335 -4.68 -12.25 2.77
C SER A 335 -4.08 -13.66 2.71
N LEU A 336 -2.88 -13.85 3.25
CA LEU A 336 -2.16 -15.13 3.23
C LEU A 336 -2.84 -16.20 4.10
N LEU A 337 -3.35 -15.80 5.27
CA LEU A 337 -3.97 -16.71 6.23
C LEU A 337 -5.51 -16.80 6.10
N LYS A 338 -6.13 -16.04 5.18
CA LYS A 338 -7.58 -15.95 4.99
C LYS A 338 -8.36 -15.51 6.24
N MET A 339 -7.77 -14.60 7.02
CA MET A 339 -8.32 -14.05 8.27
C MET A 339 -9.10 -12.75 8.01
N GLU A 340 -10.02 -12.36 8.90
CA GLU A 340 -10.69 -11.06 8.77
C GLU A 340 -9.72 -9.90 9.02
N PHE A 341 -9.50 -9.07 8.01
CA PHE A 341 -8.80 -7.79 8.16
C PHE A 341 -9.68 -6.73 8.84
N GLN A 342 -9.09 -6.03 9.82
CA GLN A 342 -9.65 -4.84 10.47
C GLN A 342 -8.61 -3.71 10.42
N MET A 343 -8.94 -2.55 9.84
CA MET A 343 -7.97 -1.46 9.68
C MET A 343 -7.57 -0.80 11.00
N ILE A 344 -8.53 -0.57 11.89
CA ILE A 344 -8.30 0.00 13.23
C ILE A 344 -7.98 -1.14 14.20
N ASP A 345 -6.87 -1.02 14.91
CA ASP A 345 -6.31 -2.02 15.84
C ASP A 345 -5.50 -1.32 16.95
N LEU A 346 -5.25 -2.00 18.06
CA LEU A 346 -4.46 -1.55 19.22
C LEU A 346 -3.11 -0.92 18.80
N ALA A 347 -2.43 -1.53 17.82
CA ALA A 347 -1.16 -1.02 17.30
C ALA A 347 -1.27 0.33 16.54
N THR A 348 -2.45 0.63 15.97
CA THR A 348 -2.74 1.88 15.24
C THR A 348 -3.32 2.99 16.13
N ILE A 349 -3.75 2.66 17.36
CA ILE A 349 -4.27 3.66 18.33
C ILE A 349 -3.35 4.87 18.52
N PRO A 350 -2.01 4.77 18.57
CA PRO A 350 -1.13 5.94 18.70
C PRO A 350 -1.26 6.94 17.55
N PHE A 351 -1.47 6.47 16.31
CA PHE A 351 -1.67 7.33 15.15
C PHE A 351 -3.01 8.07 15.25
N TYR A 352 -4.09 7.35 15.55
CA TYR A 352 -5.42 7.93 15.71
C TYR A 352 -5.50 8.87 16.93
N SER A 353 -4.82 8.56 18.04
CA SER A 353 -4.78 9.42 19.23
C SER A 353 -3.92 10.67 19.03
N THR A 354 -2.76 10.55 18.37
CA THR A 354 -1.94 11.73 17.99
C THR A 354 -2.73 12.64 17.06
N SER A 355 -3.46 12.06 16.09
CA SER A 355 -4.31 12.82 15.17
C SER A 355 -5.45 13.54 15.90
N LEU A 356 -6.16 12.86 16.81
CA LEU A 356 -7.20 13.47 17.64
C LEU A 356 -6.65 14.61 18.51
N LEU A 357 -5.50 14.42 19.15
CA LEU A 357 -4.84 15.45 19.97
C LEU A 357 -4.43 16.68 19.14
N ALA A 358 -4.02 16.47 17.88
CA ALA A 358 -3.73 17.55 16.94
C ALA A 358 -5.01 18.30 16.50
N VAL A 359 -6.08 17.58 16.13
CA VAL A 359 -7.39 18.18 15.75
C VAL A 359 -7.99 18.99 16.89
N CYS A 360 -7.99 18.44 18.11
CA CYS A 360 -8.51 19.10 19.30
C CYS A 360 -7.61 20.25 19.80
N LYS A 361 -6.43 20.48 19.19
CA LYS A 361 -5.39 21.40 19.68
C LYS A 361 -5.01 21.13 21.15
N ALA A 362 -5.10 19.86 21.56
CA ALA A 362 -4.89 19.40 22.93
C ALA A 362 -3.39 19.22 23.27
N PHE A 363 -2.52 19.17 22.27
CA PHE A 363 -1.09 19.38 22.46
C PHE A 363 -0.83 20.84 22.86
N GLY A 364 -0.38 21.03 24.11
CA GLY A 364 0.18 22.31 24.58
C GLY A 364 1.52 22.65 23.91
N THR A 365 2.36 23.42 24.58
CA THR A 365 3.69 23.80 24.10
C THR A 365 4.80 23.30 25.03
N GLY A 366 5.96 22.97 24.45
CA GLY A 366 7.17 22.59 25.20
C GLY A 366 7.35 21.09 25.46
N TYR A 367 8.22 20.77 26.42
CA TYR A 367 8.81 19.43 26.61
C TYR A 367 7.80 18.29 26.82
N VAL A 368 6.62 18.55 27.37
CA VAL A 368 5.58 17.52 27.60
C VAL A 368 5.03 16.98 26.27
N GLU A 369 4.78 17.86 25.28
CA GLU A 369 4.34 17.46 23.94
C GLU A 369 5.39 16.56 23.28
N ALA A 370 6.66 17.01 23.25
CA ALA A 370 7.77 16.24 22.69
C ALA A 370 7.90 14.86 23.33
N THR A 371 7.79 14.79 24.66
CA THR A 371 7.88 13.52 25.42
C THR A 371 6.74 12.56 25.06
N VAL A 372 5.50 13.04 25.02
CA VAL A 372 4.34 12.23 24.64
C VAL A 372 4.46 11.72 23.20
N LEU A 373 4.88 12.57 22.26
CA LEU A 373 5.06 12.19 20.86
C LEU A 373 6.17 11.14 20.67
N TRP A 374 7.30 11.28 21.37
CA TRP A 374 8.35 10.26 21.33
C TRP A 374 7.91 8.94 21.97
N LEU A 375 7.17 8.96 23.07
CA LEU A 375 6.60 7.74 23.66
C LEU A 375 5.60 7.04 22.72
N LEU A 376 4.75 7.80 22.04
CA LEU A 376 3.81 7.28 21.03
C LEU A 376 4.56 6.71 19.81
N ALA A 377 5.58 7.40 19.30
CA ALA A 377 6.42 6.94 18.19
C ALA A 377 7.17 5.64 18.54
N ILE A 378 7.80 5.58 19.73
CA ILE A 378 8.48 4.38 20.23
C ILE A 378 7.49 3.21 20.37
N TYR A 379 6.29 3.47 20.88
CA TYR A 379 5.24 2.45 20.96
C TYR A 379 4.79 1.96 19.56
N THR A 380 4.57 2.85 18.60
CA THR A 380 4.21 2.45 17.21
C THR A 380 5.31 1.59 16.58
N VAL A 381 6.58 2.00 16.69
CA VAL A 381 7.71 1.20 16.16
C VAL A 381 7.80 -0.15 16.87
N ALA A 382 7.68 -0.18 18.20
CA ALA A 382 7.71 -1.42 18.97
C ALA A 382 6.55 -2.37 18.61
N MET A 383 5.34 -1.85 18.39
CA MET A 383 4.18 -2.64 17.99
C MET A 383 4.26 -3.13 16.53
N ALA A 384 4.82 -2.34 15.61
CA ALA A 384 5.08 -2.76 14.24
C ALA A 384 6.14 -3.89 14.21
N LEU A 385 7.28 -3.70 14.88
CA LEU A 385 8.34 -4.70 14.97
C LEU A 385 7.87 -5.98 15.70
N ALA A 386 7.10 -5.85 16.79
CA ALA A 386 6.55 -7.01 17.49
C ALA A 386 5.54 -7.77 16.63
N TYR A 387 4.71 -7.09 15.83
CA TYR A 387 3.78 -7.76 14.91
C TYR A 387 4.52 -8.47 13.77
N ALA A 388 5.50 -7.81 13.15
CA ALA A 388 6.36 -8.39 12.13
C ALA A 388 7.11 -9.62 12.66
N TYR A 389 7.74 -9.51 13.83
CA TYR A 389 8.43 -10.63 14.48
C TYR A 389 7.49 -11.80 14.80
N ASN A 390 6.34 -11.53 15.43
CA ASN A 390 5.40 -12.59 15.82
C ASN A 390 4.78 -13.28 14.59
N SER A 391 4.36 -12.52 13.58
CA SER A 391 3.82 -13.08 12.34
C SER A 391 4.87 -13.91 11.58
N MET A 392 6.07 -13.35 11.33
CA MET A 392 7.15 -14.08 10.68
C MET A 392 7.56 -15.33 11.45
N ASN A 393 7.81 -15.23 12.76
CA ASN A 393 8.29 -16.39 13.52
C ASN A 393 7.23 -17.50 13.63
N THR A 394 5.94 -17.16 13.70
CA THR A 394 4.86 -18.14 13.72
C THR A 394 4.76 -18.88 12.39
N MET A 395 4.74 -18.16 11.26
CA MET A 395 4.69 -18.76 9.92
C MET A 395 5.97 -19.53 9.57
N LYS A 396 7.14 -19.02 9.96
CA LYS A 396 8.44 -19.72 9.87
C LYS A 396 8.42 -21.06 10.61
N THR A 397 7.93 -21.07 11.85
CA THR A 397 7.87 -22.28 12.68
C THR A 397 6.87 -23.31 12.13
N TYR A 398 5.80 -22.85 11.48
CA TYR A 398 4.82 -23.70 10.82
C TYR A 398 5.33 -24.32 9.50
N LEU A 399 6.11 -23.55 8.73
CA LEU A 399 6.69 -23.98 7.45
C LEU A 399 8.02 -24.74 7.58
N ASP A 400 8.63 -24.76 8.77
CA ASP A 400 9.98 -25.29 9.07
C ASP A 400 11.09 -24.76 8.13
N ILE A 401 11.03 -23.47 7.77
CA ILE A 401 12.00 -22.83 6.87
C ILE A 401 13.02 -21.95 7.61
N PRO A 402 14.27 -21.85 7.13
CA PRO A 402 15.19 -20.80 7.56
C PRO A 402 14.69 -19.43 7.07
N LEU A 403 15.04 -18.37 7.80
CA LEU A 403 14.62 -16.99 7.48
C LEU A 403 15.70 -16.15 6.79
N PHE A 404 16.98 -16.47 7.01
CA PHE A 404 18.14 -15.71 6.53
C PHE A 404 19.35 -16.58 6.14
N VAL A 405 19.18 -17.91 6.09
CA VAL A 405 20.28 -18.88 5.89
C VAL A 405 19.89 -19.82 4.76
N VAL A 406 20.71 -19.89 3.71
CA VAL A 406 20.55 -20.93 2.68
C VAL A 406 21.16 -22.23 3.22
N PRO A 407 20.41 -23.34 3.32
CA PRO A 407 20.97 -24.63 3.69
C PRO A 407 22.04 -25.07 2.68
N GLU A 408 23.17 -25.59 3.14
CA GLU A 408 24.31 -25.90 2.25
C GLU A 408 23.94 -26.86 1.11
N GLN A 409 23.09 -27.84 1.40
CA GLN A 409 22.55 -28.80 0.42
C GLN A 409 21.77 -28.10 -0.71
N ILE A 410 21.02 -27.04 -0.39
CA ILE A 410 20.25 -26.24 -1.35
C ILE A 410 21.20 -25.38 -2.19
N ALA A 411 22.18 -24.71 -1.56
CA ALA A 411 23.19 -23.93 -2.28
C ALA A 411 24.00 -24.79 -3.27
N GLN A 412 24.49 -25.96 -2.83
CA GLN A 412 25.18 -26.92 -3.70
C GLN A 412 24.28 -27.49 -4.80
N GLY A 413 22.98 -27.69 -4.52
CA GLY A 413 22.00 -28.17 -5.50
C GLY A 413 21.74 -27.15 -6.61
N ALA A 414 21.48 -25.89 -6.22
CA ALA A 414 21.30 -24.77 -7.14
C ALA A 414 22.55 -24.51 -8.01
N GLN A 415 23.75 -24.63 -7.43
CA GLN A 415 25.00 -24.50 -8.18
C GLN A 415 25.12 -25.59 -9.27
N LYS A 416 24.91 -26.87 -8.91
CA LYS A 416 24.95 -27.99 -9.86
C LYS A 416 23.89 -27.85 -10.97
N ALA A 417 22.72 -27.29 -10.65
CA ALA A 417 21.69 -26.99 -11.65
C ALA A 417 22.14 -25.88 -12.63
N THR A 418 22.77 -24.82 -12.12
CA THR A 418 23.32 -23.71 -12.94
C THR A 418 24.45 -24.20 -13.84
N GLU A 419 25.41 -24.98 -13.31
CA GLU A 419 26.50 -25.59 -14.07
C GLU A 419 25.99 -26.51 -15.20
N LYS A 420 24.96 -27.32 -14.91
CA LYS A 420 24.30 -28.18 -15.90
C LYS A 420 23.60 -27.37 -17.00
N HIS A 421 22.96 -26.25 -16.64
CA HIS A 421 22.31 -25.35 -17.60
C HIS A 421 23.33 -24.65 -18.52
N ALA A 422 24.40 -24.10 -17.95
CA ALA A 422 25.50 -23.50 -18.70
C ALA A 422 26.15 -24.52 -19.68
N THR A 423 26.37 -25.75 -19.22
CA THR A 423 26.90 -26.85 -20.04
C THR A 423 25.97 -27.17 -21.22
N ARG A 424 24.66 -27.24 -20.99
CA ARG A 424 23.65 -27.48 -22.05
C ARG A 424 23.64 -26.35 -23.08
N ASN A 425 23.75 -25.10 -22.64
CA ASN A 425 23.77 -23.94 -23.55
C ASN A 425 25.05 -23.89 -24.41
N LEU A 426 26.20 -24.23 -23.83
CA LEU A 426 27.46 -24.38 -24.58
C LEU A 426 27.39 -25.50 -25.61
N GLN A 427 26.76 -26.64 -25.27
CA GLN A 427 26.54 -27.75 -26.20
C GLN A 427 25.58 -27.37 -27.33
N ALA A 428 24.50 -26.63 -27.04
CA ALA A 428 23.56 -26.13 -28.06
C ALA A 428 24.23 -25.13 -29.01
N ALA A 429 25.05 -24.20 -28.49
CA ALA A 429 25.81 -23.27 -29.31
C ALA A 429 26.85 -23.99 -30.20
N ALA A 430 27.52 -25.02 -29.66
CA ALA A 430 28.50 -25.81 -30.41
C ALA A 430 27.87 -26.73 -31.48
N ALA A 431 26.59 -27.08 -31.36
CA ALA A 431 25.88 -27.94 -32.33
C ALA A 431 25.59 -27.26 -33.69
N GLY A 432 25.79 -25.95 -33.79
CA GLY A 432 25.56 -25.17 -35.01
C GLY A 432 24.11 -24.67 -35.10
N GLY A 433 23.93 -23.34 -35.08
CA GLY A 433 22.61 -22.72 -34.98
C GLY A 433 21.68 -23.04 -36.15
N ARG A 434 20.71 -23.93 -35.93
CA ARG A 434 19.59 -24.18 -36.85
C ARG A 434 18.25 -24.48 -36.21
N GLU A 435 18.07 -24.07 -34.95
CA GLU A 435 16.75 -23.80 -34.39
C GLU A 435 16.55 -22.29 -34.29
N THR A 436 15.47 -21.79 -34.87
CA THR A 436 15.11 -20.37 -34.93
C THR A 436 14.56 -19.87 -33.59
N GLU A 437 14.42 -18.55 -33.45
CA GLU A 437 14.12 -17.80 -32.21
C GLU A 437 12.89 -18.26 -31.39
N ALA A 438 12.05 -19.14 -31.95
CA ALA A 438 10.95 -19.79 -31.22
C ALA A 438 11.43 -20.58 -29.99
N THR A 439 12.44 -21.46 -30.13
CA THR A 439 12.89 -22.31 -29.01
C THR A 439 13.53 -21.49 -27.88
N ILE A 440 14.08 -20.32 -28.19
CA ILE A 440 14.64 -19.38 -27.19
C ILE A 440 13.53 -18.70 -26.38
N ARG A 441 12.34 -18.47 -26.99
CA ARG A 441 11.19 -17.89 -26.28
C ARG A 441 10.48 -18.88 -25.37
N GLU A 442 10.35 -20.15 -25.76
CA GLU A 442 9.78 -21.19 -24.88
C GLU A 442 10.66 -21.48 -23.67
N ASN A 443 11.99 -21.44 -23.81
CA ASN A 443 12.93 -21.64 -22.68
C ASN A 443 13.09 -20.39 -21.78
N LYS A 444 12.23 -19.36 -21.93
CA LYS A 444 12.09 -18.26 -20.96
C LYS A 444 11.03 -18.53 -19.89
N GLU A 445 10.44 -19.74 -19.80
CA GLU A 445 9.77 -20.18 -18.57
C GLU A 445 10.78 -20.22 -17.41
N GLU A 446 10.53 -19.42 -16.37
CA GLU A 446 11.33 -19.47 -15.13
C GLU A 446 11.28 -20.88 -14.49
N PRO A 447 12.37 -21.35 -13.86
CA PRO A 447 12.39 -22.67 -13.25
C PRO A 447 11.32 -22.80 -12.16
N LYS A 448 10.35 -23.70 -12.39
CA LYS A 448 9.28 -24.03 -11.46
C LYS A 448 9.89 -24.50 -10.11
N PRO A 449 9.38 -24.03 -8.95
CA PRO A 449 10.04 -24.21 -7.67
C PRO A 449 10.19 -25.70 -7.31
N VAL A 450 11.43 -26.15 -7.13
CA VAL A 450 11.77 -27.55 -6.89
C VAL A 450 11.68 -27.86 -5.39
N LEU A 451 10.47 -27.84 -4.82
CA LEU A 451 10.23 -28.25 -3.42
C LEU A 451 8.77 -28.66 -3.12
N GLU A 452 8.12 -29.42 -4.03
CA GLU A 452 6.94 -30.23 -3.66
C GLU A 452 7.36 -31.49 -2.85
N THR A 453 7.96 -31.30 -1.68
CA THR A 453 8.15 -32.40 -0.70
C THR A 453 7.02 -32.39 0.32
N LYS A 454 6.19 -33.43 0.30
CA LYS A 454 5.25 -33.71 1.41
C LYS A 454 6.01 -33.74 2.75
N PRO A 455 5.42 -33.25 3.86
CA PRO A 455 5.99 -33.48 5.20
C PRO A 455 6.02 -34.98 5.51
N VAL A 456 7.17 -35.47 6.00
CA VAL A 456 7.40 -36.89 6.26
C VAL A 456 6.86 -37.27 7.65
N SER A 457 5.54 -37.39 7.76
CA SER A 457 4.86 -37.89 8.97
C SER A 457 3.45 -38.44 8.73
N GLU A 458 3.28 -39.38 7.78
CA GLU A 458 2.03 -40.18 7.68
C GLU A 458 1.94 -41.22 8.82
N THR A 459 1.73 -40.77 10.06
CA THR A 459 1.27 -41.62 11.16
C THR A 459 -0.25 -41.79 11.04
N LYS A 460 -0.69 -43.01 10.69
CA LYS A 460 -2.11 -43.37 10.47
C LYS A 460 -3.00 -42.92 11.64
N PRO A 461 -4.14 -42.25 11.37
CA PRO A 461 -5.25 -42.21 12.31
C PRO A 461 -5.76 -43.62 12.60
N VAL A 462 -6.07 -43.91 13.86
CA VAL A 462 -6.79 -45.13 14.26
C VAL A 462 -8.28 -44.96 13.89
N SER A 463 -8.94 -46.06 13.53
CA SER A 463 -10.32 -46.06 13.09
C SER A 463 -11.31 -45.73 14.21
N GLU A 464 -11.97 -44.58 14.13
CA GLU A 464 -13.16 -44.30 14.96
C GLU A 464 -14.38 -45.01 14.37
N THR A 465 -15.00 -45.88 15.17
CA THR A 465 -16.25 -46.56 14.82
C THR A 465 -17.47 -45.69 15.14
N LYS A 466 -18.47 -45.72 14.25
CA LYS A 466 -19.76 -45.03 14.44
C LYS A 466 -20.40 -45.34 15.81
N PRO A 467 -21.00 -44.37 16.51
CA PRO A 467 -21.93 -44.67 17.57
C PRO A 467 -23.21 -45.29 17.00
N VAL A 468 -23.72 -46.33 17.67
CA VAL A 468 -25.06 -46.90 17.47
C VAL A 468 -25.84 -46.68 18.76
N SER A 469 -27.12 -46.38 18.65
CA SER A 469 -28.04 -46.20 19.77
C SER A 469 -28.33 -47.52 20.48
N GLU A 470 -28.47 -47.50 21.81
CA GLU A 470 -29.78 -47.71 22.47
C GLU A 470 -29.77 -47.42 23.98
N LYS A 471 -30.94 -47.57 24.62
CA LYS A 471 -31.21 -47.44 26.07
C LYS A 471 -30.83 -48.77 26.76
N GLU A 472 -30.59 -48.87 28.07
CA GLU A 472 -31.58 -48.77 29.15
C GLU A 472 -30.92 -48.69 30.56
N LEU A 473 -31.74 -48.66 31.61
CA LEU A 473 -31.35 -48.63 33.02
C LEU A 473 -30.79 -49.98 33.51
N ASN A 474 -29.82 -49.95 34.45
CA ASN A 474 -30.14 -50.45 35.80
C ASN A 474 -29.17 -50.02 36.92
N THR A 475 -29.68 -50.25 38.13
CA THR A 475 -29.12 -50.13 39.49
C THR A 475 -27.74 -50.81 39.68
N THR A 476 -26.94 -50.60 40.75
CA THR A 476 -27.29 -50.28 42.16
C THR A 476 -26.07 -49.75 42.96
N ALA A 477 -26.34 -48.99 44.04
CA ALA A 477 -25.57 -48.80 45.29
C ALA A 477 -24.00 -48.83 45.35
N GLY A 478 -23.43 -47.81 46.01
CA GLY A 478 -22.05 -47.78 46.53
C GLY A 478 -21.89 -46.65 47.58
N GLU A 479 -21.28 -46.94 48.72
CA GLU A 479 -21.43 -46.16 49.97
C GLU A 479 -20.63 -44.83 50.07
N GLN A 480 -21.15 -43.89 50.86
CA GLN A 480 -20.39 -42.82 51.52
C GLN A 480 -20.26 -43.10 53.03
N PRO A 481 -19.21 -42.60 53.69
CA PRO A 481 -19.25 -42.21 55.09
C PRO A 481 -19.24 -40.67 55.26
N THR A 482 -20.09 -40.16 56.14
CA THR A 482 -20.27 -38.73 56.45
C THR A 482 -19.37 -38.22 57.58
N VAL A 483 -18.93 -36.96 57.52
CA VAL A 483 -18.60 -36.15 58.71
C VAL A 483 -19.12 -34.71 58.56
N THR A 484 -19.88 -34.28 59.57
CA THR A 484 -20.36 -32.91 59.87
C THR A 484 -19.96 -32.59 61.33
N PRO A 485 -20.25 -31.41 61.97
CA PRO A 485 -21.13 -30.30 61.57
C PRO A 485 -20.56 -28.88 61.78
N ALA A 486 -21.45 -27.87 61.60
CA ALA A 486 -21.60 -26.60 62.32
C ALA A 486 -21.46 -25.31 61.46
N ALA A 487 -22.12 -24.19 61.76
CA ALA A 487 -23.41 -23.88 62.43
C ALA A 487 -23.64 -22.35 62.36
N ALA A 488 -24.84 -21.88 62.71
CA ALA A 488 -25.33 -20.49 62.71
C ALA A 488 -25.52 -19.85 61.31
N SER A 489 -26.67 -19.32 60.87
CA SER A 489 -27.89 -18.71 61.48
C SER A 489 -27.82 -17.20 61.74
N GLU A 490 -28.63 -16.43 61.00
CA GLU A 490 -29.75 -15.66 61.58
C GLU A 490 -30.76 -15.23 60.49
N GLN A 491 -31.83 -14.51 60.87
CA GLN A 491 -33.08 -14.38 60.09
C GLN A 491 -33.57 -12.91 59.88
N PRO A 492 -34.65 -12.64 59.10
CA PRO A 492 -34.89 -11.34 58.46
C PRO A 492 -35.81 -10.37 59.24
N GLY A 493 -36.03 -9.17 58.67
CA GLY A 493 -37.06 -8.22 59.11
C GLY A 493 -37.62 -7.36 57.96
N ASP A 494 -38.95 -7.19 57.92
CA ASP A 494 -39.70 -6.39 56.92
C ASP A 494 -39.92 -4.91 57.36
N GLN A 495 -40.31 -4.02 56.43
CA GLN A 495 -41.73 -3.63 56.21
C GLN A 495 -42.01 -2.14 55.81
N LYS A 496 -42.81 -1.95 54.73
CA LYS A 496 -43.73 -0.81 54.38
C LYS A 496 -43.15 0.62 54.15
N ASN A 497 -43.42 1.29 53.01
CA ASN A 497 -44.65 1.94 52.44
C ASN A 497 -44.86 3.40 52.93
N THR A 498 -45.42 4.34 52.15
CA THR A 498 -46.03 4.33 50.78
C THR A 498 -45.13 5.16 49.79
N GLY A 499 -45.47 5.68 48.59
CA GLY A 499 -46.65 5.80 47.70
C GLY A 499 -46.86 7.27 47.24
N GLY A 500 -47.47 7.60 46.09
CA GLY A 500 -48.08 6.79 45.02
C GLY A 500 -48.50 7.65 43.80
N GLU A 501 -49.33 7.09 42.90
CA GLU A 501 -49.94 7.72 41.68
C GLU A 501 -48.96 8.10 40.52
N THR A 502 -49.29 7.98 39.21
CA THR A 502 -50.52 7.52 38.50
C THR A 502 -50.21 6.84 37.15
N ASN A 503 -51.20 6.08 36.64
CA ASN A 503 -51.53 5.53 35.30
C ASN A 503 -50.71 5.95 34.04
N GLY A 504 -50.63 5.14 32.96
CA GLY A 504 -51.18 3.79 32.72
C GLY A 504 -51.28 3.42 31.21
N GLU A 505 -51.43 2.11 30.93
CA GLU A 505 -51.81 1.41 29.66
C GLU A 505 -50.96 1.67 28.39
N THR A 506 -50.38 0.71 27.62
CA THR A 506 -50.57 -0.73 27.28
C THR A 506 -51.53 -1.08 26.14
N ASN A 507 -50.98 -1.62 25.05
CA ASN A 507 -51.52 -2.70 24.19
C ASN A 507 -50.41 -3.12 23.19
N GLY A 508 -50.20 -4.39 22.80
CA GLY A 508 -50.78 -5.65 23.29
C GLY A 508 -50.59 -6.81 22.27
N VAL A 509 -50.76 -8.06 22.75
CA VAL A 509 -50.91 -9.33 21.99
C VAL A 509 -49.63 -10.09 21.53
N ASN A 510 -49.70 -11.42 21.68
CA ASN A 510 -48.68 -12.44 21.36
C ASN A 510 -48.90 -13.07 19.97
N ALA A 511 -47.88 -13.78 19.44
CA ALA A 511 -47.96 -15.11 18.77
C ALA A 511 -46.57 -15.45 18.21
N GLU A 512 -45.84 -16.42 18.75
CA GLU A 512 -45.90 -17.87 18.42
C GLU A 512 -45.40 -18.23 17.01
N THR A 513 -44.31 -19.00 16.99
CA THR A 513 -43.70 -19.59 15.79
C THR A 513 -44.47 -20.82 15.32
N ASN A 514 -44.67 -20.96 14.02
CA ASN A 514 -45.01 -22.24 13.39
C ASN A 514 -44.05 -22.54 12.22
N GLY A 515 -43.65 -23.81 12.10
CA GLY A 515 -42.82 -24.29 11.00
C GLY A 515 -43.63 -24.73 9.78
N GLY A 516 -42.98 -24.82 8.63
CA GLY A 516 -43.55 -25.37 7.40
C GLY A 516 -42.43 -25.84 6.47
N GLU A 517 -42.55 -27.07 5.96
CA GLU A 517 -41.53 -27.70 5.14
C GLU A 517 -41.58 -27.31 3.66
N THR A 518 -40.55 -27.73 2.92
CA THR A 518 -40.26 -27.36 1.53
C THR A 518 -41.29 -27.81 0.51
N LYS A 519 -41.39 -27.06 -0.60
CA LYS A 519 -41.62 -27.62 -1.94
C LYS A 519 -40.59 -27.12 -2.92
N SER A 520 -39.98 -28.04 -3.67
CA SER A 520 -39.29 -27.74 -4.91
C SER A 520 -40.31 -27.57 -6.05
N ASN A 521 -39.95 -26.78 -7.06
CA ASN A 521 -40.56 -26.82 -8.38
C ASN A 521 -39.42 -26.86 -9.40
N GLU A 522 -39.40 -27.89 -10.23
CA GLU A 522 -38.53 -27.93 -11.41
C GLU A 522 -39.13 -27.05 -12.51
N GLY A 523 -38.27 -26.28 -13.19
CA GLY A 523 -38.69 -25.37 -14.26
C GLY A 523 -37.69 -25.41 -15.41
N GLU A 524 -37.95 -26.26 -16.40
CA GLU A 524 -37.15 -26.30 -17.62
C GLU A 524 -37.15 -24.93 -18.32
N THR A 525 -35.96 -24.41 -18.64
CA THR A 525 -35.80 -23.33 -19.63
C THR A 525 -34.88 -23.82 -20.74
N LYS A 526 -35.36 -23.75 -21.97
CA LYS A 526 -34.72 -24.36 -23.14
C LYS A 526 -33.59 -23.49 -23.67
N SER A 527 -32.53 -24.13 -24.16
CA SER A 527 -31.53 -23.47 -24.99
C SER A 527 -32.16 -23.03 -26.32
N ASN A 528 -31.86 -21.81 -26.75
CA ASN A 528 -31.99 -21.37 -28.13
C ASN A 528 -30.59 -21.10 -28.66
N GLU A 529 -30.14 -21.89 -29.63
CA GLU A 529 -28.97 -21.55 -30.43
C GLU A 529 -29.36 -20.40 -31.39
N GLY A 530 -28.53 -19.36 -31.44
CA GLY A 530 -28.80 -18.17 -32.24
C GLY A 530 -27.51 -17.64 -32.85
N GLU A 531 -27.21 -18.06 -34.08
CA GLU A 531 -26.10 -17.51 -34.86
C GLU A 531 -26.28 -15.99 -35.03
N THR A 532 -25.24 -15.22 -34.71
CA THR A 532 -25.12 -13.83 -35.16
C THR A 532 -23.81 -13.64 -35.90
N LYS A 533 -23.92 -13.13 -37.13
CA LYS A 533 -22.82 -13.08 -38.10
C LYS A 533 -21.91 -11.89 -37.83
N SER A 534 -20.62 -12.04 -38.14
CA SER A 534 -19.71 -10.91 -38.28
C SER A 534 -20.14 -10.01 -39.43
N ASN A 535 -20.06 -8.70 -39.21
CA ASN A 535 -20.07 -7.69 -40.27
C ASN A 535 -18.80 -6.84 -40.12
N GLU A 536 -17.94 -6.85 -41.14
CA GLU A 536 -16.86 -5.89 -41.26
C GLU A 536 -17.43 -4.53 -41.64
N GLY A 537 -16.98 -3.45 -40.98
CA GLY A 537 -17.51 -2.09 -41.17
C GLY A 537 -16.41 -1.08 -41.41
N GLU A 538 -16.19 -0.69 -42.67
CA GLU A 538 -15.23 0.36 -43.04
C GLU A 538 -15.61 1.72 -42.43
N THR A 539 -14.75 2.28 -41.58
CA THR A 539 -14.89 3.66 -41.08
C THR A 539 -14.34 4.67 -42.09
N LYS A 540 -15.19 5.11 -43.02
CA LYS A 540 -14.86 6.18 -43.99
C LYS A 540 -14.72 7.53 -43.29
N THR A 541 -13.61 8.22 -43.56
CA THR A 541 -13.31 9.57 -43.07
C THR A 541 -14.12 10.63 -43.84
N ASN A 542 -15.00 11.34 -43.15
CA ASN A 542 -15.68 12.51 -43.71
C ASN A 542 -14.91 13.80 -43.40
N ARG A 543 -14.49 14.50 -44.46
CA ARG A 543 -13.81 15.80 -44.39
C ARG A 543 -14.85 16.92 -44.46
N GLY A 544 -15.12 17.58 -43.33
CA GLY A 544 -16.05 18.71 -43.28
C GLY A 544 -15.39 20.01 -43.74
N GLU A 545 -15.91 20.61 -44.81
CA GLU A 545 -15.52 21.94 -45.28
C GLU A 545 -16.43 23.01 -44.69
N THR A 546 -15.86 24.01 -44.00
CA THR A 546 -16.58 25.23 -43.59
C THR A 546 -16.52 26.28 -44.69
N LYS A 547 -17.68 26.62 -45.26
CA LYS A 547 -17.80 27.71 -46.24
C LYS A 547 -17.92 29.07 -45.57
N THR A 548 -17.23 30.06 -46.12
CA THR A 548 -17.45 31.49 -45.85
C THR A 548 -18.57 32.04 -46.73
N ASN A 549 -19.46 32.84 -46.15
CA ASN A 549 -20.25 33.83 -46.89
C ASN A 549 -19.81 35.23 -46.44
N GLY A 550 -19.73 36.17 -47.38
CA GLY A 550 -19.58 37.60 -47.12
C GLY A 550 -20.86 38.35 -47.54
N ASP A 551 -20.69 39.66 -47.77
CA ASP A 551 -21.67 40.61 -48.33
C ASP A 551 -22.89 40.91 -47.39
N ASP A 552 -23.35 42.16 -47.21
CA ASP A 552 -22.83 43.46 -47.67
C ASP A 552 -23.36 44.62 -46.79
N GLY A 553 -22.87 45.84 -46.97
CA GLY A 553 -23.56 47.09 -46.56
C GLY A 553 -22.78 48.05 -45.66
N ALA A 554 -22.40 49.21 -46.21
CA ALA A 554 -21.80 50.34 -45.48
C ALA A 554 -22.81 51.49 -45.24
N VAL A 555 -22.49 52.48 -44.37
CA VAL A 555 -22.70 53.95 -44.58
C VAL A 555 -22.34 54.82 -43.34
N VAL A 556 -21.46 55.81 -43.56
CA VAL A 556 -21.35 57.16 -42.92
C VAL A 556 -21.21 57.28 -41.39
N ASP A 557 -19.95 57.37 -40.95
CA ASP A 557 -19.28 58.61 -40.45
C ASP A 557 -20.03 59.59 -39.52
N LYS A 558 -19.45 59.84 -38.32
CA LYS A 558 -19.36 61.21 -37.77
C LYS A 558 -18.24 61.41 -36.73
N GLN A 559 -17.60 62.56 -36.80
CA GLN A 559 -16.58 63.06 -35.88
C GLN A 559 -17.16 63.48 -34.51
N LEU A 560 -16.33 63.43 -33.46
CA LEU A 560 -16.08 64.57 -32.56
C LEU A 560 -14.71 64.40 -31.88
N ALA A 561 -14.08 65.50 -31.47
CA ALA A 561 -12.69 65.52 -31.03
C ALA A 561 -12.47 66.49 -29.85
N GLY A 562 -11.34 66.32 -29.15
CA GLY A 562 -10.83 67.22 -28.12
C GLY A 562 -10.96 66.70 -26.68
N ASP A 563 -10.05 67.06 -25.75
CA ASP A 563 -8.72 67.62 -26.00
C ASP A 563 -7.71 67.43 -24.85
N VAL A 564 -6.44 67.65 -25.19
CA VAL A 564 -5.22 67.83 -24.37
C VAL A 564 -5.40 68.16 -22.87
N SER A 565 -4.69 67.44 -21.98
CA SER A 565 -3.60 68.04 -21.16
C SER A 565 -2.84 67.12 -20.18
N SER A 566 -1.55 67.42 -20.09
CA SER A 566 -0.56 67.22 -19.01
C SER A 566 0.41 68.44 -19.13
N PRO A 567 1.40 68.73 -18.25
CA PRO A 567 1.94 67.95 -17.14
C PRO A 567 2.25 68.78 -15.85
N GLN A 568 2.85 68.13 -14.83
CA GLN A 568 3.94 68.58 -13.90
C GLN A 568 3.98 67.55 -12.74
N VAL A 569 5.10 67.07 -12.19
CA VAL A 569 6.48 67.56 -12.02
C VAL A 569 6.62 68.68 -10.99
N VAL A 570 6.78 68.27 -9.73
CA VAL A 570 7.46 69.04 -8.68
C VAL A 570 8.47 68.12 -8.00
N THR A 571 9.72 68.56 -7.92
CA THR A 571 10.78 68.00 -7.08
C THR A 571 10.94 68.84 -5.83
N ASP A 572 11.37 68.26 -4.71
CA ASP A 572 12.11 69.03 -3.70
C ASP A 572 13.20 68.20 -3.02
N ASN A 573 14.21 68.87 -2.46
CA ASN A 573 15.43 68.29 -1.90
C ASN A 573 15.82 68.98 -0.59
N GLY A 574 16.11 68.20 0.46
CA GLY A 574 16.80 68.63 1.68
C GLY A 574 17.15 67.39 2.51
N ALA A 575 18.39 67.14 2.97
CA ALA A 575 19.28 67.97 3.79
C ALA A 575 18.72 68.15 5.22
N GLU A 576 19.44 67.84 6.31
CA GLU A 576 20.84 67.39 6.46
C GLU A 576 21.06 66.72 7.84
N VAL A 577 22.17 65.96 8.00
CA VAL A 577 23.08 65.86 9.20
C VAL A 577 22.43 65.79 10.62
N THR A 578 22.71 64.80 11.49
CA THR A 578 24.01 64.57 12.17
C THR A 578 24.12 63.18 12.87
N THR A 579 25.30 62.92 13.42
CA THR A 579 25.77 61.87 14.37
C THR A 579 24.86 61.59 15.58
N THR A 580 25.02 60.53 16.41
CA THR A 580 26.27 59.89 16.92
C THR A 580 26.03 58.44 17.42
N SER A 581 27.11 57.77 17.85
CA SER A 581 27.22 56.47 18.54
C SER A 581 26.52 56.43 19.93
N ASP A 582 26.28 55.28 20.57
CA ASP A 582 27.25 54.54 21.42
C ASP A 582 26.77 53.11 21.83
N ASP A 583 27.74 52.19 21.94
CA ASP A 583 27.90 51.07 22.89
C ASP A 583 26.69 50.40 23.60
N LYS A 584 26.37 49.14 23.24
CA LYS A 584 26.91 47.93 23.92
C LYS A 584 26.52 46.58 23.29
#